data_AF-A0A432GB68-F1
#
_entry.id   AF-A0A432GB68-F1
#
_cell.length_a   1.000
_cell.length_b   1.000
_cell.length_c   1.000
_cell.angle_alpha   90.00
_cell.angle_beta   90.00
_cell.angle_gamma   90.00
#
_symmetry.space_group_name_H-M   'P 1'
#
loop_
_entity.id
_entity.type
_entity.pdbx_description
1 polymer ?
#
loop_
_entity_poly.entity_id
_entity_poly.type
_entity_poly.pdbx_seq_one_letter_code
_entity_poly.pdbx_strand_id
1 'polypeptide(L)'
;REDFVRTARAKGLSRNAALWRHAVRNALIPVVTILGLQLSFLLAGTIIIENVFYLPGLGRLLFQAIAQRDLVVVKNIVILLAATVVTINFLVDMFYAALDPRLRSGGHE
;
A
#
# COMPACT_ATOMS: atom_id res chain seq x y z
N ARG A 1 15.05 -27.30 -1.85
CA ARG A 1 13.60 -26.98 -1.72
C ARG A 1 12.87 -27.88 -0.71
N GLU A 2 13.59 -28.77 0.00
CA GLU A 2 13.00 -29.80 0.87
C GLU A 2 13.31 -29.60 2.37
N ASP A 3 14.27 -28.73 2.72
CA ASP A 3 14.71 -28.56 4.13
C ASP A 3 13.80 -27.67 5.00
N PHE A 4 12.94 -26.84 4.41
CA PHE A 4 11.99 -26.02 5.18
C PHE A 4 10.83 -26.83 5.77
N VAL A 5 10.51 -27.99 5.17
CA VAL A 5 9.39 -28.83 5.62
C VAL A 5 9.78 -29.68 6.83
N ARG A 6 11.07 -30.04 6.96
CA ARG A 6 11.55 -30.90 8.06
C ARG A 6 11.68 -30.14 9.38
N THR A 7 12.14 -28.89 9.34
CA THR A 7 12.29 -28.05 10.54
C THR A 7 10.95 -27.56 11.11
N ALA A 8 9.94 -27.37 10.24
CA ALA A 8 8.59 -27.00 10.67
C ALA A 8 7.87 -28.11 11.46
N ARG A 9 8.15 -29.38 11.12
CA ARG A 9 7.53 -30.54 11.79
C ARG A 9 8.08 -30.78 13.21
N ALA A 10 9.34 -30.41 13.47
CA ALA A 10 9.97 -30.52 14.78
C ALA A 10 9.48 -29.44 15.78
N LYS A 11 8.85 -28.36 15.30
CA LYS A 11 8.35 -27.24 16.12
C LYS A 11 6.84 -27.22 16.35
N GLY A 12 6.09 -28.21 15.84
CA GLY A 12 4.63 -28.28 16.03
C GLY A 12 3.81 -27.14 15.42
N LEU A 13 4.40 -26.34 14.51
CA LEU A 13 3.69 -25.24 13.84
C LEU A 13 3.15 -25.68 12.48
N SER A 14 1.86 -25.41 12.23
CA SER A 14 1.20 -25.71 10.96
C SER A 14 1.84 -24.90 9.83
N ARG A 15 1.97 -25.54 8.65
CA ARG A 15 2.60 -25.01 7.43
C ARG A 15 2.01 -23.65 7.01
N ASN A 16 0.73 -23.42 7.31
CA ASN A 16 0.02 -22.19 7.02
C ASN A 16 0.47 -21.02 7.91
N ALA A 17 0.78 -21.27 9.19
CA ALA A 17 1.24 -20.22 10.11
C ALA A 17 2.64 -19.71 9.74
N ALA A 18 3.52 -20.58 9.23
CA ALA A 18 4.85 -20.17 8.76
C ALA A 18 4.79 -19.38 7.44
N LEU A 19 3.94 -19.79 6.49
CA LEU A 19 3.71 -19.08 5.24
C LEU A 19 3.10 -17.69 5.47
N TRP A 20 2.04 -17.59 6.28
CA TRP A 20 1.42 -16.30 6.60
C TRP A 20 2.35 -15.39 7.42
N ARG A 21 3.09 -15.92 8.40
CA ARG A 21 3.91 -15.10 9.30
C ARG A 21 5.28 -14.68 8.74
N HIS A 22 5.87 -15.48 7.84
CA HIS A 22 7.19 -15.17 7.27
C HIS A 22 7.15 -14.83 5.78
N ALA A 23 6.25 -15.41 4.98
CA ALA A 23 6.19 -15.04 3.57
C ALA A 23 5.44 -13.73 3.35
N VAL A 24 4.30 -13.49 4.04
CA VAL A 24 3.49 -12.27 3.82
C VAL A 24 4.18 -11.03 4.39
N ARG A 25 4.64 -11.06 5.65
CA ARG A 25 5.34 -9.90 6.27
C ARG A 25 6.64 -9.53 5.55
N ASN A 26 7.34 -10.50 4.97
CA ASN A 26 8.59 -10.27 4.24
C ASN A 26 8.35 -9.93 2.75
N ALA A 27 7.20 -10.33 2.18
CA ALA A 27 6.77 -9.93 0.84
C ALA A 27 6.11 -8.54 0.81
N LEU A 28 5.58 -8.06 1.94
CA LEU A 28 4.94 -6.74 2.03
C LEU A 28 5.88 -5.57 1.79
N ILE A 29 7.10 -5.63 2.31
CA ILE A 29 8.12 -4.59 2.11
C ILE A 29 8.38 -4.35 0.61
N PRO A 30 8.69 -5.39 -0.19
CA PRO A 30 8.84 -5.21 -1.63
C PRO A 30 7.52 -4.89 -2.35
N VAL A 31 6.36 -5.43 -1.94
CA VAL A 31 5.07 -5.13 -2.58
C VAL A 31 4.68 -3.66 -2.41
N VAL A 32 4.80 -3.09 -1.21
CA VAL A 32 4.52 -1.67 -0.96
C VAL A 32 5.46 -0.77 -1.76
N THR A 33 6.74 -1.16 -1.85
CA THR A 33 7.73 -0.44 -2.67
C THR A 33 7.35 -0.44 -4.16
N ILE A 34 6.98 -1.60 -4.70
CA ILE A 34 6.56 -1.74 -6.11
C ILE A 34 5.25 -0.98 -6.35
N LEU A 35 4.28 -1.08 -5.45
CA LEU A 35 3.03 -0.34 -5.55
C LEU A 35 3.25 1.18 -5.53
N GLY A 36 4.17 1.69 -4.70
CA GLY A 36 4.53 3.11 -4.69
C GLY A 36 5.12 3.60 -6.01
N LEU A 37 6.02 2.79 -6.61
CA LEU A 37 6.56 3.06 -7.93
C LEU A 37 5.46 3.02 -9.01
N GLN A 38 4.59 2.01 -8.97
CA GLN A 38 3.48 1.85 -9.93
C GLN A 38 2.47 3.00 -9.84
N LEU A 39 2.16 3.46 -8.62
CA LEU A 39 1.26 4.59 -8.38
C LEU A 39 1.78 5.88 -9.00
N SER A 40 3.09 6.11 -8.93
CA SER A 40 3.74 7.27 -9.55
C SER A 40 3.60 7.24 -11.08
N PHE A 41 3.80 6.06 -11.68
CA PHE A 41 3.56 5.84 -13.11
C PHE A 41 2.10 6.02 -13.50
N LEU A 42 1.17 5.49 -12.71
CA LEU A 42 -0.27 5.60 -12.97
C LEU A 42 -0.76 7.04 -12.84
N LEU A 43 -0.28 7.79 -11.84
CA LEU A 43 -0.58 9.21 -11.68
C LEU A 43 -0.10 10.02 -12.89
N ALA A 44 1.17 9.83 -13.30
CA ALA A 44 1.72 10.50 -14.48
C ALA A 44 0.95 10.15 -15.77
N GLY A 45 0.64 8.87 -15.98
CA GLY A 45 -0.15 8.42 -17.12
C GLY A 45 -1.58 8.95 -17.11
N THR A 46 -2.22 8.99 -15.94
CA THR A 46 -3.58 9.51 -15.77
C THR A 46 -3.66 11.00 -16.09
N ILE A 47 -2.67 11.81 -15.69
CA ILE A 47 -2.61 13.25 -16.05
C ILE A 47 -2.59 13.42 -17.57
N ILE A 48 -1.81 12.62 -18.29
CA ILE A 48 -1.73 12.69 -19.76
C ILE A 48 -3.08 12.32 -20.37
N ILE A 49 -3.70 11.23 -19.93
CA ILE A 49 -5.01 10.79 -20.42
C ILE A 49 -6.09 11.86 -20.14
N GLU A 50 -6.11 12.43 -18.93
CA GLU A 50 -7.06 13.49 -18.55
C GLU A 50 -6.91 14.74 -19.44
N ASN A 51 -5.69 15.11 -19.80
CA ASN A 51 -5.43 16.25 -20.69
C ASN A 51 -5.79 15.96 -22.14
N VAL A 52 -5.40 14.80 -22.68
CA VAL A 52 -5.65 14.44 -24.09
C VAL A 52 -7.14 14.29 -24.36
N PHE A 53 -7.89 13.67 -23.44
CA PHE A 53 -9.32 13.43 -23.59
C PHE A 53 -10.21 14.53 -22.99
N TYR A 54 -9.63 15.64 -22.52
CA TYR A 54 -10.34 16.75 -21.85
C TYR A 54 -11.24 16.32 -20.68
N LEU A 55 -10.92 15.21 -20.02
CA LEU A 55 -11.69 14.71 -18.88
C LEU A 55 -11.45 15.61 -17.65
N PRO A 56 -12.49 15.94 -16.87
CA PRO A 56 -12.32 16.69 -15.63
C PRO A 56 -11.74 15.77 -14.55
N GLY A 57 -10.44 15.89 -14.31
CA GLY A 57 -9.72 15.08 -13.33
C GLY A 57 -8.76 15.87 -12.44
N LEU A 58 -8.38 15.26 -11.32
CA LEU A 58 -7.54 15.89 -10.29
C LEU A 58 -6.11 16.15 -10.79
N GLY A 59 -5.61 15.32 -11.70
CA GLY A 59 -4.27 15.46 -12.28
C GLY A 59 -4.16 16.68 -13.19
N ARG A 60 -5.16 16.87 -14.06
CA ARG A 60 -5.30 18.06 -14.91
C ARG A 60 -5.48 19.33 -14.07
N LEU A 61 -6.32 19.28 -13.02
CA LEU A 61 -6.50 20.41 -12.10
C LEU A 61 -5.21 20.79 -11.38
N LEU A 62 -4.42 19.81 -10.92
CA LEU A 62 -3.13 20.04 -10.30
C LEU A 62 -2.15 20.70 -11.28
N PHE A 63 -2.07 20.19 -12.50
CA PHE A 63 -1.19 20.76 -13.54
C PHE A 63 -1.56 22.21 -13.88
N GLN A 64 -2.86 22.50 -14.01
CA GLN A 64 -3.35 23.85 -14.24
C GLN A 64 -3.03 24.78 -13.05
N ALA A 65 -3.24 24.31 -11.82
CA ALA A 65 -2.93 25.08 -10.61
C ALA A 65 -1.43 25.40 -10.49
N ILE A 66 -0.55 24.45 -10.85
CA ILE A 66 0.90 24.69 -10.91
C ILE A 66 1.22 25.75 -11.97
N ALA A 67 0.66 25.64 -13.17
CA ALA A 67 0.88 26.59 -14.25
C ALA A 67 0.40 28.00 -13.90
N GLN A 68 -0.74 28.11 -13.21
CA GLN A 68 -1.31 29.38 -12.73
C GLN A 68 -0.69 29.88 -11.42
N ARG A 69 0.27 29.12 -10.83
CA ARG A 69 0.87 29.37 -9.52
C ARG A 69 -0.16 29.52 -8.38
N ASP A 70 -1.29 28.85 -8.49
CA ASP A 70 -2.28 28.78 -7.42
C ASP A 70 -1.84 27.75 -6.37
N LEU A 71 -1.02 28.23 -5.43
CA LEU A 71 -0.47 27.40 -4.35
C LEU A 71 -1.57 26.88 -3.40
N VAL A 72 -2.72 27.55 -3.33
CA VAL A 72 -3.82 27.14 -2.45
C VAL A 72 -4.46 25.86 -3.00
N VAL A 73 -4.76 25.84 -4.31
CA VAL A 73 -5.32 24.67 -4.98
C VAL A 73 -4.33 23.51 -4.99
N VAL A 74 -3.05 23.76 -5.30
CA VAL A 74 -2.01 22.73 -5.25
C VAL A 74 -1.93 22.09 -3.86
N LYS A 75 -1.86 22.91 -2.81
CA LYS A 75 -1.81 22.42 -1.42
C LYS A 75 -3.01 21.55 -1.08
N ASN A 76 -4.23 21.98 -1.44
CA ASN A 76 -5.45 21.24 -1.15
C ASN A 76 -5.47 19.87 -1.84
N ILE A 77 -5.06 19.80 -3.11
CA ILE A 77 -4.98 18.54 -3.86
C ILE A 77 -3.93 17.61 -3.22
N VAL A 78 -2.75 18.13 -2.86
CA VAL A 78 -1.68 17.34 -2.24
C VAL A 78 -2.12 16.77 -0.89
N ILE A 79 -2.75 17.59 -0.03
CA ILE A 79 -3.26 17.13 1.27
C ILE A 79 -4.32 16.04 1.08
N LEU A 80 -5.22 16.20 0.12
CA LEU A 80 -6.28 15.22 -0.17
C LEU A 80 -5.69 13.87 -0.64
N LEU A 81 -4.69 13.91 -1.53
CA LEU A 81 -3.98 12.71 -1.97
C LEU A 81 -3.25 12.04 -0.81
N ALA A 82 -2.54 12.80 0.02
CA ALA A 82 -1.83 12.27 1.18
C ALA A 82 -2.79 11.61 2.18
N ALA A 83 -3.91 12.26 2.50
CA ALA A 83 -4.94 11.71 3.38
C ALA A 83 -5.53 10.41 2.82
N THR A 84 -5.75 10.33 1.51
CA THR A 84 -6.23 9.12 0.83
C THR A 84 -5.22 7.98 0.97
N VAL A 85 -3.94 8.24 0.71
CA VAL A 85 -2.87 7.24 0.84
C VAL A 85 -2.74 6.74 2.28
N VAL A 86 -2.76 7.65 3.26
CA VAL A 86 -2.71 7.28 4.68
C VAL A 86 -3.93 6.44 5.06
N THR A 87 -5.11 6.81 4.59
CA THR A 87 -6.35 6.05 4.85
C THR A 87 -6.28 4.64 4.26
N ILE A 88 -5.79 4.50 3.01
CA ILE A 88 -5.63 3.19 2.37
C ILE A 88 -4.62 2.33 3.15
N ASN A 89 -3.46 2.90 3.51
CA ASN A 89 -2.47 2.17 4.32
C ASN A 89 -3.05 1.75 5.67
N PHE A 90 -3.78 2.64 6.35
CA PHE A 90 -4.44 2.33 7.60
C PHE A 90 -5.48 1.21 7.46
N LEU A 91 -6.28 1.22 6.39
CA LEU A 91 -7.22 0.14 6.09
C LEU A 91 -6.49 -1.18 5.84
N VAL A 92 -5.41 -1.14 5.07
CA VAL A 92 -4.56 -2.32 4.81
C VAL A 92 -4.00 -2.87 6.13
N ASP A 93 -3.47 -2.01 7.00
CA ASP A 93 -2.98 -2.39 8.33
C ASP A 93 -4.09 -2.96 9.22
N MET A 94 -5.30 -2.41 9.16
CA MET A 94 -6.48 -2.92 9.85
C MET A 94 -6.88 -4.32 9.34
N PHE A 95 -6.89 -4.51 8.01
CA PHE A 95 -7.12 -5.82 7.41
C PHE A 95 -6.04 -6.82 7.85
N TYR A 96 -4.78 -6.38 7.93
CA TYR A 96 -3.71 -7.20 8.49
C TYR A 96 -3.95 -7.57 9.95
N ALA A 97 -4.33 -6.62 10.80
CA ALA A 97 -4.64 -6.87 12.19
C ALA A 97 -5.84 -7.82 12.37
N ALA A 98 -6.85 -7.72 11.49
CA ALA A 98 -8.02 -8.60 11.50
C ALA A 98 -7.71 -10.01 10.98
N LEU A 99 -6.84 -10.14 9.97
CA LEU A 99 -6.42 -11.44 9.43
C LEU A 99 -5.38 -12.16 10.30
N ASP A 100 -4.68 -11.47 11.21
CA ASP A 100 -3.69 -12.07 12.12
C ASP A 100 -4.31 -12.36 13.51
N PRO A 101 -4.75 -13.59 13.81
CA PRO A 101 -5.48 -13.91 15.05
C PRO A 101 -4.56 -14.04 16.28
N ARG A 102 -3.25 -13.77 16.17
CA ARG A 102 -2.25 -14.05 17.22
C ARG A 102 -1.77 -12.86 18.04
N LEU A 103 -2.23 -11.62 17.80
CA LEU A 103 -2.01 -10.51 18.74
C LEU A 103 -2.71 -10.73 20.10
N ARG A 104 -3.55 -11.76 20.21
CA ARG A 104 -4.27 -12.13 21.43
C ARG A 104 -3.58 -13.18 22.31
N SER A 105 -2.43 -13.74 21.90
CA SER A 105 -1.69 -14.74 22.71
C SER A 105 -0.23 -14.34 22.96
N GLY A 106 0.00 -13.06 23.24
CA GLY A 106 1.30 -12.49 23.60
C GLY A 106 1.46 -12.15 25.08
N GLY A 107 0.58 -12.67 25.94
CA GLY A 107 0.70 -12.55 27.39
C GLY A 107 0.30 -13.86 28.00
N HIS A 108 1.25 -14.77 28.15
CA HIS A 108 1.42 -15.64 29.31
C HIS A 108 2.69 -16.46 29.10
N GLU A 109 3.54 -16.39 30.13
CA GLU A 109 4.79 -17.12 30.39
C GLU A 109 6.08 -16.51 29.82
#